data_AF-A0A951J7G5-F1
#
_entry.id   AF-A0A951J7G5-F1
#
_cell.length_a   1.000
_cell.length_b   1.000
_cell.length_c   1.000
_cell.angle_alpha   90.00
_cell.angle_beta   90.00
_cell.angle_gamma   90.00
#
_symmetry.space_group_name_H-M   'P 1'
#
loop_
_entity.id
_entity.type
_entity.pdbx_description
1 polymer ?
#
loop_
_entity_poly.entity_id
_entity_poly.type
_entity_poly.pdbx_seq_one_letter_code
_entity_poly.pdbx_strand_id
1 'polypeptide(L)'
;CIGCATSPAKSSPVSTATTPGRARAADVSIERIRALGAPRLFPTHFGPHDAGERVRSSEGFCDEAIEALRTWSEWVLEARTQTGEVDEAAELTMPYYLDPWGSEPVDVYEWAESRLPTTSRGVVVRGLPFAQPPVRGLFRLRLDDDREPIPVSRPAARVGVDARDGEYQEPVKIVPAVSVELDPAVAVLPLASPDRPLSFTVRLRSQAPAGLTGGLRPVLPAGWRAEPAAIPVAFDAAGAERTVSFEVTAPAHVTAGQHEVGAELVADDGTRYRLGYDVVDYPHIAPHHLYAPARARVRALDVEVADVRVGYVPGVGDGVPEALDQLGVPWETLTAADLASGRLDRFDVIITGTRAYEVNDDLVAHNQRLLDWTRAGGTLIVQYNKYPALGRDYTPWPVTIARPHGRVTDETAPVRVLEPDHPVFTTPNALGPADWEGWVQERGLYFWETWDGPLTPLLAMGDPGEEPLTGSLLVGALGQGTYVYSALALFRQLPEGVPGAYRLLANLISLGAK
;
A
#
# COMPACT_ATOMS: atom_id res chain seq x y z
N CYS A 1 -0.11 -39.76 -1.82
CA CYS A 1 0.36 -40.93 -1.05
C CYS A 1 -0.72 -42.01 -1.16
N ILE A 2 -0.52 -43.23 -1.66
CA ILE A 2 0.48 -44.29 -1.37
C ILE A 2 0.64 -45.21 -2.62
N GLY A 3 1.86 -45.68 -2.93
CA GLY A 3 2.09 -47.07 -3.39
C GLY A 3 2.70 -47.40 -4.78
N CYS A 4 4.02 -47.68 -4.79
CA CYS A 4 4.78 -48.69 -5.58
C CYS A 4 5.40 -48.43 -6.99
N ALA A 5 6.66 -48.91 -7.09
CA ALA A 5 7.71 -48.79 -8.12
C ALA A 5 7.57 -49.77 -9.32
N THR A 6 8.20 -49.61 -10.50
CA THR A 6 9.64 -49.85 -10.83
C THR A 6 10.03 -49.32 -12.25
N SER A 7 11.33 -49.07 -12.49
CA SER A 7 12.03 -48.63 -13.74
C SER A 7 12.44 -49.84 -14.65
N PRO A 8 13.18 -49.76 -15.80
CA PRO A 8 13.68 -48.64 -16.66
C PRO A 8 13.57 -48.86 -18.21
N ALA A 9 13.86 -47.81 -19.03
CA ALA A 9 14.84 -47.82 -20.16
C ALA A 9 14.56 -46.86 -21.37
N LYS A 10 15.59 -46.01 -21.63
CA LYS A 10 16.28 -45.68 -22.91
C LYS A 10 15.71 -44.73 -24.00
N SER A 11 16.43 -43.60 -24.13
CA SER A 11 17.04 -42.93 -25.31
C SER A 11 16.22 -42.15 -26.37
N SER A 12 16.40 -40.81 -26.31
CA SER A 12 16.48 -39.65 -27.26
C SER A 12 16.45 -39.88 -28.79
N PRO A 13 16.31 -38.86 -29.70
CA PRO A 13 16.48 -37.38 -29.52
C PRO A 13 15.61 -36.39 -30.38
N VAL A 14 15.85 -35.09 -30.18
CA VAL A 14 15.69 -33.87 -31.04
C VAL A 14 14.32 -33.17 -31.25
N SER A 15 14.33 -31.86 -30.94
CA SER A 15 13.92 -30.72 -31.80
C SER A 15 12.80 -29.81 -31.28
N THR A 16 13.21 -28.57 -30.95
CA THR A 16 12.53 -27.28 -31.17
C THR A 16 10.99 -27.23 -31.09
N ALA A 17 10.44 -26.67 -30.02
CA ALA A 17 9.28 -25.75 -30.07
C ALA A 17 8.91 -25.24 -28.67
N THR A 18 8.76 -23.92 -28.62
CA THR A 18 8.18 -23.01 -27.63
C THR A 18 6.99 -23.60 -26.87
N THR A 19 6.82 -23.33 -25.57
CA THR A 19 5.59 -23.80 -24.88
C THR A 19 5.11 -23.02 -23.63
N PRO A 20 3.84 -23.21 -23.19
CA PRO A 20 2.89 -22.19 -22.76
C PRO A 20 2.43 -22.40 -21.29
N GLY A 21 3.04 -21.69 -20.33
CA GLY A 21 3.10 -22.14 -18.93
C GLY A 21 1.82 -22.15 -18.07
N ARG A 22 0.83 -21.27 -18.28
CA ARG A 22 -0.34 -21.15 -17.37
C ARG A 22 -1.63 -21.83 -17.85
N ALA A 23 -1.89 -21.82 -19.16
CA ALA A 23 -2.81 -22.80 -19.75
C ALA A 23 -2.33 -24.21 -19.42
N ARG A 24 -1.02 -24.48 -19.51
CA ARG A 24 -0.42 -25.75 -19.08
C ARG A 24 -0.72 -26.18 -17.65
N ALA A 25 -0.91 -25.29 -16.69
CA ALA A 25 -1.20 -25.72 -15.31
C ALA A 25 -2.65 -26.19 -15.15
N ALA A 26 -3.60 -25.53 -15.84
CA ALA A 26 -4.98 -25.98 -15.96
C ALA A 26 -5.06 -27.24 -16.83
N ASP A 27 -4.35 -27.28 -17.96
CA ASP A 27 -4.19 -28.45 -18.84
C ASP A 27 -3.60 -29.64 -18.07
N VAL A 28 -2.55 -29.44 -17.26
CA VAL A 28 -1.93 -30.47 -16.41
C VAL A 28 -2.89 -30.95 -15.33
N SER A 29 -3.73 -30.08 -14.78
CA SER A 29 -4.78 -30.46 -13.83
C SER A 29 -5.89 -31.28 -14.51
N ILE A 30 -6.27 -30.91 -15.72
CA ILE A 30 -7.24 -31.61 -16.57
C ILE A 30 -6.66 -32.98 -17.04
N GLU A 31 -5.39 -33.04 -17.44
CA GLU A 31 -4.71 -34.29 -17.80
C GLU A 31 -4.50 -35.21 -16.59
N ARG A 32 -4.29 -34.67 -15.39
CA ARG A 32 -4.33 -35.46 -14.15
C ARG A 32 -5.71 -36.04 -13.88
N ILE A 33 -6.79 -35.29 -14.15
CA ILE A 33 -8.17 -35.79 -14.04
C ILE A 33 -8.43 -36.90 -15.06
N ARG A 34 -7.92 -36.76 -16.29
CA ARG A 34 -7.93 -37.79 -17.34
C ARG A 34 -7.23 -39.08 -16.89
N ALA A 35 -6.05 -38.96 -16.29
CA ALA A 35 -5.25 -40.10 -15.81
C ALA A 35 -5.90 -40.88 -14.65
N LEU A 36 -6.88 -40.29 -13.94
CA LEU A 36 -7.61 -40.94 -12.85
C LEU A 36 -8.75 -41.87 -13.33
N GLY A 37 -9.04 -41.90 -14.64
CA GLY A 37 -9.99 -42.84 -15.24
C GLY A 37 -11.40 -42.76 -14.65
N ALA A 38 -11.88 -41.56 -14.33
CA ALA A 38 -13.14 -41.34 -13.61
C ALA A 38 -14.36 -41.85 -14.41
N PRO A 39 -15.00 -42.98 -14.03
CA PRO A 39 -16.08 -43.57 -14.83
C PRO A 39 -17.44 -42.88 -14.61
N ARG A 40 -17.52 -41.82 -13.78
CA ARG A 40 -18.81 -41.28 -13.28
C ARG A 40 -18.90 -39.76 -13.13
N LEU A 41 -18.12 -39.00 -13.90
CA LEU A 41 -18.39 -37.57 -14.09
C LEU A 41 -18.66 -37.34 -15.56
N PHE A 42 -19.91 -36.97 -15.89
CA PHE A 42 -20.30 -36.51 -17.21
C PHE A 42 -20.43 -34.98 -17.16
N PRO A 43 -19.43 -34.23 -17.63
CA PRO A 43 -19.54 -32.79 -17.73
C PRO A 43 -20.24 -32.46 -19.05
N THR A 44 -21.09 -31.42 -19.07
CA THR A 44 -21.97 -31.12 -20.21
C THR A 44 -21.85 -29.66 -20.63
N HIS A 45 -20.69 -29.29 -21.17
CA HIS A 45 -20.39 -28.10 -22.01
C HIS A 45 -19.43 -27.06 -21.38
N PHE A 46 -18.66 -26.42 -22.27
CA PHE A 46 -17.88 -25.20 -22.05
C PHE A 46 -18.03 -24.32 -23.31
N GLY A 47 -18.45 -23.06 -23.20
CA GLY A 47 -18.56 -22.15 -24.36
C GLY A 47 -19.73 -21.15 -24.28
N PRO A 48 -19.70 -20.07 -25.10
CA PRO A 48 -20.77 -19.08 -25.18
C PRO A 48 -22.06 -19.71 -25.71
N HIS A 49 -23.18 -19.10 -25.32
CA HIS A 49 -24.55 -19.60 -25.44
C HIS A 49 -24.89 -20.42 -26.73
N ASP A 50 -25.56 -21.55 -26.46
CA ASP A 50 -26.57 -22.27 -27.25
C ASP A 50 -26.28 -23.51 -28.12
N ALA A 51 -27.24 -24.43 -27.96
CA ALA A 51 -27.79 -25.45 -28.86
C ALA A 51 -27.08 -26.82 -29.00
N GLY A 52 -27.36 -27.70 -28.03
CA GLY A 52 -28.02 -28.97 -28.41
C GLY A 52 -27.15 -30.20 -28.74
N GLU A 53 -26.01 -30.40 -28.10
CA GLU A 53 -25.20 -31.62 -28.35
C GLU A 53 -25.07 -32.58 -27.16
N ARG A 54 -24.84 -33.85 -27.51
CA ARG A 54 -24.92 -35.06 -26.65
C ARG A 54 -23.92 -35.07 -25.50
N VAL A 55 -24.26 -35.85 -24.47
CA VAL A 55 -23.39 -36.29 -23.37
C VAL A 55 -22.08 -36.86 -23.95
N ARG A 56 -20.95 -36.21 -23.63
CA ARG A 56 -19.61 -36.62 -24.06
C ARG A 56 -18.89 -37.35 -22.92
N SER A 57 -17.89 -38.17 -23.27
CA SER A 57 -17.02 -38.81 -22.28
C SER A 57 -16.22 -37.76 -21.51
N SER A 58 -15.76 -38.11 -20.29
CA SER A 58 -14.89 -37.26 -19.48
C SER A 58 -13.64 -36.80 -20.25
N GLU A 59 -13.08 -37.67 -21.10
CA GLU A 59 -11.94 -37.35 -21.96
C GLU A 59 -12.28 -36.32 -23.05
N GLY A 60 -13.42 -36.46 -23.72
CA GLY A 60 -13.86 -35.50 -24.74
C GLY A 60 -14.16 -34.11 -24.16
N PHE A 61 -14.65 -34.06 -22.92
CA PHE A 61 -14.80 -32.78 -22.20
C PHE A 61 -13.46 -32.13 -21.86
N CYS A 62 -12.49 -32.93 -21.42
CA CYS A 62 -11.15 -32.44 -21.09
C CYS A 62 -10.47 -31.80 -22.32
N ASP A 63 -10.61 -32.44 -23.49
CA ASP A 63 -10.05 -31.92 -24.74
C ASP A 63 -10.68 -30.58 -25.15
N GLU A 64 -12.01 -30.46 -25.05
CA GLU A 64 -12.70 -29.19 -25.35
C GLU A 64 -12.41 -28.09 -24.33
N ALA A 65 -12.28 -28.43 -23.05
CA ALA A 65 -11.91 -27.45 -22.02
C ALA A 65 -10.51 -26.89 -22.28
N ILE A 66 -9.56 -27.74 -22.66
CA ILE A 66 -8.20 -27.32 -23.05
C ILE A 66 -8.28 -26.44 -24.30
N GLU A 67 -9.05 -26.85 -25.32
CA GLU A 67 -9.14 -26.09 -26.58
C GLU A 67 -9.87 -24.75 -26.42
N ALA A 68 -10.89 -24.68 -25.56
CA ALA A 68 -11.57 -23.45 -25.21
C ALA A 68 -10.65 -22.50 -24.43
N LEU A 69 -9.82 -23.01 -23.51
CA LEU A 69 -8.81 -22.22 -22.82
C LEU A 69 -7.75 -21.68 -23.79
N ARG A 70 -7.35 -22.48 -24.80
CA ARG A 70 -6.44 -22.04 -25.88
C ARG A 70 -7.07 -20.96 -26.75
N THR A 71 -8.29 -21.18 -27.24
CA THR A 71 -9.03 -20.22 -28.07
C THR A 71 -9.25 -18.91 -27.32
N TRP A 72 -9.65 -18.98 -26.05
CA TRP A 72 -9.78 -17.79 -25.21
C TRP A 72 -8.43 -17.07 -25.02
N SER A 73 -7.34 -17.81 -24.81
CA SER A 73 -6.00 -17.23 -24.74
C SER A 73 -5.62 -16.53 -26.05
N GLU A 74 -5.97 -17.10 -27.21
CA GLU A 74 -5.72 -16.49 -28.52
C GLU A 74 -6.54 -15.22 -28.71
N TRP A 75 -7.82 -15.20 -28.34
CA TRP A 75 -8.65 -13.99 -28.40
C TRP A 75 -8.15 -12.87 -27.49
N VAL A 76 -7.70 -13.22 -26.27
CA VAL A 76 -7.09 -12.24 -25.36
C VAL A 76 -5.79 -11.69 -25.95
N LEU A 77 -4.98 -12.54 -26.58
CA LEU A 77 -3.75 -12.11 -27.25
C LEU A 77 -4.04 -11.24 -28.49
N GLU A 78 -5.04 -11.59 -29.30
CA GLU A 78 -5.47 -10.81 -30.47
C GLU A 78 -6.05 -9.45 -30.07
N ALA A 79 -6.92 -9.41 -29.06
CA ALA A 79 -7.44 -8.15 -28.52
C ALA A 79 -6.29 -7.24 -28.02
N ARG A 80 -5.26 -7.83 -27.41
CA ARG A 80 -4.05 -7.11 -26.99
C ARG A 80 -3.22 -6.54 -28.15
N THR A 81 -3.31 -7.10 -29.37
CA THR A 81 -2.61 -6.55 -30.55
C THR A 81 -3.26 -5.27 -31.11
N GLN A 82 -4.49 -4.96 -30.72
CA GLN A 82 -5.24 -3.81 -31.26
C GLN A 82 -5.00 -2.51 -30.48
N THR A 83 -4.28 -2.55 -29.35
CA THR A 83 -4.02 -1.37 -28.51
C THR A 83 -2.55 -1.31 -28.08
N GLY A 84 -1.88 -0.17 -28.26
CA GLY A 84 -0.51 0.04 -27.75
C GLY A 84 -0.40 0.26 -26.24
N GLU A 85 -1.54 0.51 -25.58
CA GLU A 85 -1.65 0.70 -24.12
C GLU A 85 -2.56 -0.39 -23.53
N VAL A 86 -1.96 -1.57 -23.30
CA VAL A 86 -2.66 -2.77 -22.81
C VAL A 86 -3.29 -2.58 -21.43
N ASP A 87 -2.75 -1.65 -20.64
CA ASP A 87 -3.22 -1.31 -19.30
C ASP A 87 -4.58 -0.57 -19.29
N GLU A 88 -4.92 0.15 -20.37
CA GLU A 88 -6.22 0.83 -20.52
C GLU A 88 -7.28 -0.09 -21.13
N ALA A 89 -6.87 -1.19 -21.77
CA ALA A 89 -7.74 -2.11 -22.51
C ALA A 89 -8.15 -3.38 -21.73
N ALA A 90 -7.54 -3.65 -20.56
CA ALA A 90 -7.68 -4.95 -19.90
C ALA A 90 -8.79 -5.00 -18.83
N GLU A 91 -9.64 -6.02 -18.90
CA GLU A 91 -10.50 -6.50 -17.79
C GLU A 91 -9.63 -7.13 -16.68
N LEU A 92 -8.82 -6.32 -16.00
CA LEU A 92 -7.97 -6.79 -14.90
C LEU A 92 -8.83 -7.43 -13.80
N THR A 93 -8.34 -8.54 -13.22
CA THR A 93 -9.04 -9.17 -12.10
C THR A 93 -8.79 -8.38 -10.82
N MET A 94 -9.68 -7.43 -10.58
CA MET A 94 -9.78 -6.61 -9.38
C MET A 94 -11.26 -6.52 -8.96
N PRO A 95 -11.56 -6.15 -7.69
CA PRO A 95 -12.93 -5.82 -7.32
C PRO A 95 -13.51 -4.79 -8.29
N TYR A 96 -14.67 -5.09 -8.87
CA TYR A 96 -15.27 -4.32 -9.97
C TYR A 96 -15.68 -2.90 -9.61
N TYR A 97 -15.82 -2.63 -8.31
CA TYR A 97 -16.05 -1.29 -7.81
C TYR A 97 -14.75 -0.49 -7.71
N LEU A 98 -13.56 -1.09 -7.84
CA LEU A 98 -12.32 -0.33 -7.84
C LEU A 98 -12.03 0.20 -9.24
N ASP A 99 -11.58 1.46 -9.32
CA ASP A 99 -11.03 2.03 -10.55
C ASP A 99 -9.55 2.40 -10.36
N PRO A 100 -8.61 1.74 -11.07
CA PRO A 100 -7.19 2.03 -10.93
C PRO A 100 -6.82 3.38 -11.54
N TRP A 101 -7.72 4.03 -12.30
CA TRP A 101 -7.49 5.34 -12.93
C TRP A 101 -8.23 6.48 -12.21
N GLY A 102 -8.92 6.19 -11.11
CA GLY A 102 -9.67 7.16 -10.32
C GLY A 102 -8.80 8.33 -9.87
N SER A 103 -9.37 9.54 -9.86
CA SER A 103 -8.64 10.80 -9.71
C SER A 103 -8.21 11.15 -8.28
N GLU A 104 -8.62 10.42 -7.25
CA GLU A 104 -8.33 10.69 -5.82
C GLU A 104 -8.41 9.38 -5.01
N PRO A 105 -7.62 9.19 -3.93
CA PRO A 105 -7.66 7.98 -3.10
C PRO A 105 -8.98 7.77 -2.35
N VAL A 106 -9.89 8.75 -2.33
CA VAL A 106 -11.17 8.69 -1.60
C VAL A 106 -12.30 8.12 -2.47
N ASP A 107 -12.23 8.32 -3.79
CA ASP A 107 -13.24 7.85 -4.74
C ASP A 107 -12.71 6.68 -5.58
N VAL A 108 -12.10 5.71 -4.89
CA VAL A 108 -11.66 4.45 -5.50
C VAL A 108 -12.86 3.65 -6.03
N TYR A 109 -14.10 4.02 -5.64
CA TYR A 109 -15.30 3.25 -5.87
C TYR A 109 -16.12 3.72 -7.08
N GLU A 110 -15.89 3.13 -8.27
CA GLU A 110 -16.74 3.36 -9.44
C GLU A 110 -17.53 2.11 -9.84
N TRP A 111 -18.85 2.26 -10.01
CA TRP A 111 -19.75 1.19 -10.44
C TRP A 111 -19.98 1.24 -11.95
N ALA A 112 -18.90 1.08 -12.74
CA ALA A 112 -18.99 1.06 -14.20
C ALA A 112 -19.93 -0.07 -14.65
N GLU A 113 -21.01 0.26 -15.39
CA GLU A 113 -22.04 -0.72 -15.77
C GLU A 113 -21.47 -1.93 -16.55
N SER A 114 -20.39 -1.72 -17.30
CA SER A 114 -19.66 -2.77 -18.02
C SER A 114 -18.96 -3.78 -17.11
N ARG A 115 -18.60 -3.39 -15.88
CA ARG A 115 -17.90 -4.23 -14.89
C ARG A 115 -18.87 -4.87 -13.88
N LEU A 116 -20.15 -4.48 -13.89
CA LEU A 116 -21.11 -4.97 -12.90
C LEU A 116 -21.41 -6.46 -13.11
N PRO A 117 -21.41 -7.27 -12.04
CA PRO A 117 -21.77 -8.67 -12.14
C PRO A 117 -23.21 -8.84 -12.65
N THR A 118 -23.43 -9.71 -13.64
CA THR A 118 -24.78 -10.06 -14.11
C THR A 118 -25.14 -11.48 -13.68
N THR A 119 -26.35 -11.70 -13.14
CA THR A 119 -26.85 -13.06 -12.89
C THR A 119 -26.92 -13.86 -14.19
N SER A 120 -27.06 -15.18 -14.09
CA SER A 120 -27.32 -16.06 -15.24
C SER A 120 -28.61 -15.73 -16.02
N ARG A 121 -29.44 -14.79 -15.52
CA ARG A 121 -30.63 -14.27 -16.19
C ARG A 121 -30.45 -12.84 -16.72
N GLY A 122 -29.22 -12.34 -16.78
CA GLY A 122 -28.91 -11.00 -17.29
C GLY A 122 -29.22 -9.85 -16.31
N VAL A 123 -29.60 -10.15 -15.07
CA VAL A 123 -29.86 -9.10 -14.06
C VAL A 123 -28.54 -8.57 -13.51
N VAL A 124 -28.30 -7.27 -13.66
CA VAL A 124 -27.16 -6.57 -13.05
C VAL A 124 -27.29 -6.60 -11.52
N VAL A 125 -26.25 -7.06 -10.84
CA VAL A 125 -26.17 -7.17 -9.38
C VAL A 125 -25.15 -6.16 -8.87
N ARG A 126 -25.58 -5.30 -7.97
CA ARG A 126 -24.72 -4.38 -7.20
C ARG A 126 -24.51 -4.94 -5.79
N GLY A 127 -23.37 -4.63 -5.17
CA GLY A 127 -23.07 -5.02 -3.79
C GLY A 127 -22.54 -6.44 -3.60
N LEU A 128 -22.20 -7.16 -4.67
CA LEU A 128 -21.35 -8.34 -4.54
C LEU A 128 -19.93 -7.90 -4.11
N PRO A 129 -19.23 -8.66 -3.26
CA PRO A 129 -17.89 -8.27 -2.83
C PRO A 129 -16.87 -8.33 -3.98
N PHE A 130 -17.12 -9.13 -5.03
CA PHE A 130 -16.23 -9.30 -6.18
C PHE A 130 -16.99 -9.52 -7.49
N ALA A 131 -16.30 -9.31 -8.61
CA ALA A 131 -16.80 -9.59 -9.95
C ALA A 131 -17.01 -11.10 -10.16
N GLN A 132 -17.66 -11.47 -11.26
CA GLN A 132 -17.65 -12.88 -11.64
C GLN A 132 -16.23 -13.35 -11.95
N PRO A 133 -15.86 -14.59 -11.58
CA PRO A 133 -14.55 -15.13 -11.94
C PRO A 133 -14.42 -15.17 -13.47
N PRO A 134 -13.23 -14.84 -14.01
CA PRO A 134 -13.02 -14.71 -15.45
C PRO A 134 -13.24 -16.04 -16.19
N VAL A 135 -13.11 -17.16 -15.49
CA VAL A 135 -13.31 -18.51 -16.04
C VAL A 135 -14.17 -19.33 -15.08
N ARG A 136 -15.23 -19.96 -15.61
CA ARG A 136 -16.15 -20.84 -14.87
C ARG A 136 -16.39 -22.13 -15.63
N GLY A 137 -16.34 -23.25 -14.92
CA GLY A 137 -16.91 -24.51 -15.38
C GLY A 137 -18.41 -24.57 -15.13
N LEU A 138 -19.15 -25.08 -16.11
CA LEU A 138 -20.56 -25.42 -15.97
C LEU A 138 -20.71 -26.94 -16.01
N PHE A 139 -21.49 -27.47 -15.08
CA PHE A 139 -21.71 -28.90 -14.90
C PHE A 139 -23.21 -29.15 -14.79
N ARG A 140 -23.67 -30.32 -15.19
CA ARG A 140 -25.00 -30.81 -14.86
C ARG A 140 -24.86 -32.05 -14.00
N LEU A 141 -25.22 -31.93 -12.74
CA LEU A 141 -25.17 -33.02 -11.77
C LEU A 141 -26.48 -33.80 -11.81
N ARG A 142 -26.42 -35.06 -12.25
CA ARG A 142 -27.58 -35.96 -12.16
C ARG A 142 -27.41 -36.86 -10.93
N LEU A 143 -28.35 -36.74 -9.97
CA LEU A 143 -28.33 -37.51 -8.72
C LEU A 143 -28.97 -38.90 -8.88
N ASP A 144 -30.05 -39.00 -9.67
CA ASP A 144 -30.75 -40.23 -10.04
C ASP A 144 -31.16 -40.16 -11.52
N ASP A 145 -31.34 -41.32 -12.18
CA ASP A 145 -31.67 -41.38 -13.61
C ASP A 145 -33.02 -40.72 -13.96
N ASP A 146 -33.97 -40.69 -13.02
CA ASP A 146 -35.32 -40.14 -13.18
C ASP A 146 -35.44 -38.66 -12.79
N ARG A 147 -34.35 -38.02 -12.34
CA ARG A 147 -34.35 -36.61 -11.93
C ARG A 147 -33.72 -35.72 -12.99
N GLU A 148 -34.26 -34.51 -13.11
CA GLU A 148 -33.68 -33.48 -13.95
C GLU A 148 -32.25 -33.14 -13.46
N PRO A 149 -31.26 -33.04 -14.37
CA PRO A 149 -29.91 -32.67 -13.98
C PRO A 149 -29.85 -31.25 -13.38
N ILE A 150 -29.18 -31.13 -12.23
CA ILE A 150 -29.01 -29.87 -11.52
C ILE A 150 -27.84 -29.11 -12.13
N PRO A 151 -28.01 -27.87 -12.64
CA PRO A 151 -26.90 -27.07 -13.10
C PRO A 151 -26.02 -26.65 -11.90
N VAL A 152 -24.73 -26.94 -12.00
CA VAL A 152 -23.71 -26.55 -11.03
C VAL A 152 -22.67 -25.71 -11.76
N SER A 153 -22.20 -24.64 -11.13
CA SER A 153 -21.10 -23.84 -11.67
C SER A 153 -19.97 -23.77 -10.65
N ARG A 154 -18.73 -23.91 -11.12
CA ARG A 154 -17.53 -23.70 -10.29
C ARG A 154 -16.56 -22.73 -10.96
N PRO A 155 -16.02 -21.74 -10.23
CA PRO A 155 -14.89 -20.94 -10.71
C PRO A 155 -13.70 -21.83 -11.05
N ALA A 156 -12.93 -21.47 -12.08
CA ALA A 156 -11.61 -22.05 -12.28
C ALA A 156 -10.64 -21.46 -11.24
N ALA A 157 -9.84 -22.33 -10.62
CA ALA A 157 -8.85 -21.96 -9.63
C ALA A 157 -7.68 -22.95 -9.65
N ARG A 158 -6.50 -22.48 -9.25
CA ARG A 158 -5.37 -23.35 -8.89
C ARG A 158 -5.61 -23.87 -7.48
N VAL A 159 -5.60 -25.19 -7.32
CA VAL A 159 -5.70 -25.84 -6.01
C VAL A 159 -4.29 -26.24 -5.58
N GLY A 160 -3.87 -25.76 -4.42
CA GLY A 160 -2.60 -26.09 -3.78
C GLY A 160 -2.82 -26.73 -2.42
N VAL A 161 -1.77 -27.32 -1.87
CA VAL A 161 -1.75 -27.81 -0.49
C VAL A 161 -0.54 -27.19 0.20
N ASP A 162 -0.80 -26.40 1.22
CA ASP A 162 0.19 -25.94 2.17
C ASP A 162 0.32 -26.98 3.30
N ALA A 163 1.55 -27.24 3.75
CA ALA A 163 1.81 -28.27 4.75
C ALA A 163 1.27 -27.91 6.16
N ARG A 164 1.11 -26.63 6.45
CA ARG A 164 0.60 -26.09 7.72
C ARG A 164 -0.90 -25.82 7.62
N ASP A 165 -1.32 -25.15 6.56
CA ASP A 165 -2.67 -24.58 6.45
C ASP A 165 -3.63 -25.44 5.62
N GLY A 166 -3.14 -26.48 4.94
CA GLY A 166 -3.94 -27.44 4.19
C GLY A 166 -4.26 -26.99 2.76
N GLU A 167 -5.41 -27.41 2.22
CA GLU A 167 -5.80 -27.05 0.85
C GLU A 167 -6.12 -25.56 0.74
N TYR A 168 -5.53 -24.89 -0.25
CA TYR A 168 -5.86 -23.52 -0.62
C TYR A 168 -6.25 -23.42 -2.10
N GLN A 169 -7.02 -22.38 -2.43
CA GLN A 169 -7.47 -22.12 -3.79
C GLN A 169 -7.08 -20.69 -4.22
N GLU A 170 -6.39 -20.59 -5.35
CA GLU A 170 -6.04 -19.32 -5.97
C GLU A 170 -6.91 -19.10 -7.21
N PRO A 171 -7.71 -18.03 -7.28
CA PRO A 171 -8.53 -17.74 -8.44
C PRO A 171 -7.65 -17.41 -9.66
N VAL A 172 -8.16 -17.71 -10.86
CA VAL A 172 -7.55 -17.22 -12.10
C VAL A 172 -7.65 -15.69 -12.13
N LYS A 173 -6.52 -15.02 -12.41
CA LYS A 173 -6.43 -13.56 -12.49
C LYS A 173 -5.94 -13.11 -13.86
N ILE A 174 -6.59 -12.08 -14.40
CA ILE A 174 -6.12 -11.27 -15.51
C ILE A 174 -5.23 -10.16 -14.93
N VAL A 175 -3.97 -10.15 -15.35
CA VAL A 175 -2.90 -9.28 -14.87
C VAL A 175 -2.18 -8.67 -16.09
N PRO A 176 -1.52 -7.50 -15.96
CA PRO A 176 -0.61 -7.03 -16.98
C PRO A 176 0.56 -8.02 -17.16
N ALA A 177 1.14 -8.06 -18.35
CA ALA A 177 2.26 -8.95 -18.64
C ALA A 177 3.51 -8.57 -17.84
N VAL A 178 3.67 -7.28 -17.52
CA VAL A 178 4.61 -6.80 -16.51
C VAL A 178 3.88 -5.80 -15.63
N SER A 179 4.00 -5.94 -14.32
CA SER A 179 3.58 -4.89 -13.39
C SER A 179 4.74 -3.96 -13.06
N VAL A 180 4.45 -2.67 -12.92
CA VAL A 180 5.40 -1.60 -12.63
C VAL A 180 4.97 -0.92 -11.34
N GLU A 181 5.69 -1.15 -10.26
CA GLU A 181 5.38 -0.57 -8.95
C GLU A 181 6.47 0.44 -8.59
N LEU A 182 6.06 1.68 -8.32
CA LEU A 182 6.95 2.81 -8.06
C LEU A 182 6.88 3.20 -6.58
N ASP A 183 8.03 3.29 -5.92
CA ASP A 183 8.18 3.64 -4.53
C ASP A 183 9.23 4.77 -4.37
N PRO A 184 9.03 5.76 -3.49
CA PRO A 184 7.84 5.96 -2.65
C PRO A 184 6.65 6.53 -3.44
N ALA A 185 5.43 6.25 -2.98
CA ALA A 185 4.20 6.81 -3.56
C ALA A 185 4.05 8.32 -3.33
N VAL A 186 4.67 8.84 -2.27
CA VAL A 186 4.77 10.28 -1.96
C VAL A 186 6.22 10.61 -1.65
N ALA A 187 6.74 11.67 -2.26
CA ALA A 187 8.05 12.23 -1.96
C ALA A 187 7.91 13.72 -1.66
N VAL A 188 8.66 14.22 -0.70
CA VAL A 188 8.70 15.64 -0.34
C VAL A 188 10.01 16.26 -0.81
N LEU A 189 9.90 17.41 -1.45
CA LEU A 189 11.00 18.24 -1.90
C LEU A 189 10.93 19.58 -1.16
N PRO A 190 11.77 19.79 -0.12
CA PRO A 190 11.91 21.10 0.50
C PRO A 190 12.45 22.13 -0.51
N LEU A 191 11.75 23.25 -0.68
CA LEU A 191 12.16 24.32 -1.59
C LEU A 191 13.44 25.04 -1.13
N ALA A 192 13.82 24.90 0.15
CA ALA A 192 15.12 25.31 0.65
C ALA A 192 16.28 24.47 0.10
N SER A 193 16.00 23.32 -0.54
CA SER A 193 17.00 22.42 -1.13
C SER A 193 16.49 21.81 -2.45
N PRO A 194 16.20 22.63 -3.47
CA PRO A 194 15.52 22.20 -4.70
C PRO A 194 16.36 21.27 -5.58
N ASP A 195 17.68 21.32 -5.43
CA ASP A 195 18.63 20.49 -6.20
C ASP A 195 18.87 19.10 -5.57
N ARG A 196 18.24 18.80 -4.42
CA ARG A 196 18.35 17.49 -3.77
C ARG A 196 17.75 16.41 -4.68
N PRO A 197 18.50 15.37 -5.08
CA PRO A 197 17.93 14.25 -5.82
C PRO A 197 16.92 13.48 -4.98
N LEU A 198 15.80 13.13 -5.60
CA LEU A 198 14.77 12.26 -5.03
C LEU A 198 14.97 10.86 -5.61
N SER A 199 15.22 9.88 -4.73
CA SER A 199 15.41 8.49 -5.15
C SER A 199 14.06 7.78 -5.32
N PHE A 200 13.90 7.11 -6.45
CA PHE A 200 12.75 6.25 -6.73
C PHE A 200 13.20 4.83 -7.04
N THR A 201 12.49 3.87 -6.48
CA THR A 201 12.68 2.44 -6.72
C THR A 201 11.49 1.90 -7.49
N VAL A 202 11.77 1.14 -8.55
CA VAL A 202 10.76 0.46 -9.34
C VAL A 202 10.90 -1.04 -9.19
N ARG A 203 9.85 -1.67 -8.65
CA ARG A 203 9.70 -3.13 -8.64
C ARG A 203 8.90 -3.56 -9.86
N LEU A 204 9.57 -4.31 -10.73
CA LEU A 204 8.99 -4.89 -11.92
C LEU A 204 8.73 -6.38 -11.71
N ARG A 205 7.54 -6.87 -12.04
CA ARG A 205 7.22 -8.30 -11.98
C ARG A 205 6.69 -8.76 -13.33
N SER A 206 7.39 -9.70 -13.94
CA SER A 206 6.96 -10.28 -15.21
C SER A 206 6.01 -11.45 -14.98
N GLN A 207 4.90 -11.45 -15.69
CA GLN A 207 3.96 -12.55 -15.83
C GLN A 207 4.01 -13.14 -17.25
N ALA A 208 4.93 -12.67 -18.10
CA ALA A 208 5.12 -13.11 -19.49
C ALA A 208 5.81 -14.49 -19.52
N PRO A 209 5.13 -15.56 -20.00
CA PRO A 209 5.69 -16.92 -19.96
C PRO A 209 6.96 -17.11 -20.79
N ALA A 210 7.07 -16.40 -21.92
CA ALA A 210 8.22 -16.45 -22.82
C ALA A 210 9.36 -15.49 -22.41
N GLY A 211 9.23 -14.82 -21.26
CA GLY A 211 10.09 -13.70 -20.93
C GLY A 211 9.67 -12.41 -21.64
N LEU A 212 10.35 -11.31 -21.30
CA LEU A 212 10.14 -9.99 -21.89
C LEU A 212 11.41 -9.16 -21.79
N THR A 213 11.69 -8.38 -22.83
CA THR A 213 12.80 -7.42 -22.88
C THR A 213 12.26 -6.01 -23.19
N GLY A 214 12.92 -5.00 -22.63
CA GLY A 214 12.53 -3.61 -22.80
C GLY A 214 13.38 -2.63 -22.00
N GLY A 215 12.91 -1.39 -21.89
CA GLY A 215 13.55 -0.35 -21.10
C GLY A 215 12.57 0.36 -20.18
N LEU A 216 12.90 0.43 -18.89
CA LEU A 216 12.21 1.28 -17.93
C LEU A 216 12.58 2.75 -18.20
N ARG A 217 11.59 3.63 -18.21
CA ARG A 217 11.73 5.08 -18.40
C ARG A 217 10.97 5.85 -17.32
N PRO A 218 11.59 6.81 -16.64
CA PRO A 218 10.88 7.77 -15.83
C PRO A 218 10.00 8.68 -16.70
N VAL A 219 8.78 8.95 -16.25
CA VAL A 219 7.84 9.90 -16.85
C VAL A 219 7.83 11.13 -15.95
N LEU A 220 8.37 12.26 -16.42
CA LEU A 220 8.68 13.40 -15.56
C LEU A 220 7.89 14.66 -15.98
N PRO A 221 7.65 15.59 -15.04
CA PRO A 221 7.15 16.93 -15.39
C PRO A 221 8.16 17.69 -16.26
N ALA A 222 7.68 18.69 -16.99
CA ALA A 222 8.53 19.51 -17.84
C ALA A 222 9.69 20.15 -17.04
N GLY A 223 10.92 19.98 -17.53
CA GLY A 223 12.14 20.54 -16.93
C GLY A 223 12.80 19.69 -15.85
N TRP A 224 12.14 18.65 -15.36
CA TRP A 224 12.72 17.69 -14.42
C TRP A 224 13.64 16.72 -15.16
N ARG A 225 14.62 16.17 -14.46
CA ARG A 225 15.62 15.24 -15.01
C ARG A 225 15.69 13.98 -14.17
N ALA A 226 15.97 12.85 -14.82
CA ALA A 226 16.26 11.61 -14.11
C ALA A 226 17.60 11.02 -14.51
N GLU A 227 18.26 10.37 -13.55
CA GLU A 227 19.50 9.63 -13.74
C GLU A 227 19.40 8.24 -13.11
N PRO A 228 19.56 7.15 -13.89
CA PRO A 228 19.60 7.12 -15.35
C PRO A 228 18.24 7.47 -16.00
N ALA A 229 18.27 8.05 -17.21
CA ALA A 229 17.05 8.40 -17.96
C ALA A 229 16.33 7.17 -18.58
N ALA A 230 17.02 6.04 -18.69
CA ALA A 230 16.43 4.77 -19.11
C ALA A 230 17.25 3.61 -18.54
N ILE A 231 16.59 2.51 -18.18
CA ILE A 231 17.22 1.32 -17.60
C ILE A 231 16.81 0.09 -18.41
N PRO A 232 17.74 -0.61 -19.08
CA PRO A 232 17.40 -1.84 -19.79
C PRO A 232 16.99 -2.94 -18.80
N VAL A 233 15.92 -3.65 -19.12
CA VAL A 233 15.41 -4.75 -18.29
C VAL A 233 15.11 -5.97 -19.17
N ALA A 234 15.35 -7.14 -18.59
CA ALA A 234 15.11 -8.42 -19.22
C ALA A 234 14.59 -9.43 -18.19
N PHE A 235 13.57 -10.17 -18.59
CA PHE A 235 12.96 -11.26 -17.85
C PHE A 235 13.01 -12.52 -18.69
N ASP A 236 13.46 -13.63 -18.10
CA ASP A 236 13.60 -14.90 -18.81
C ASP A 236 12.32 -15.75 -18.75
N ALA A 237 11.45 -15.51 -17.76
CA ALA A 237 10.23 -16.29 -17.53
C ALA A 237 9.19 -15.53 -16.68
N ALA A 238 7.97 -16.06 -16.64
CA ALA A 238 6.92 -15.60 -15.75
C ALA A 238 7.28 -15.86 -14.27
N GLY A 239 6.91 -14.91 -13.41
CA GLY A 239 7.25 -14.88 -11.99
C GLY A 239 8.61 -14.24 -11.69
N ALA A 240 9.39 -13.84 -12.69
CA ALA A 240 10.64 -13.13 -12.47
C ALA A 240 10.38 -11.70 -11.98
N GLU A 241 11.11 -11.30 -10.94
CA GLU A 241 11.07 -9.94 -10.39
C GLU A 241 12.43 -9.25 -10.61
N ARG A 242 12.38 -7.94 -10.85
CA ARG A 242 13.56 -7.06 -10.94
C ARG A 242 13.27 -5.77 -10.20
N THR A 243 14.23 -5.32 -9.43
CA THR A 243 14.20 -4.00 -8.78
C THR A 243 15.28 -3.13 -9.41
N VAL A 244 14.90 -1.93 -9.83
CA VAL A 244 15.80 -0.92 -10.38
C VAL A 244 15.51 0.42 -9.73
N SER A 245 16.45 1.36 -9.76
CA SER A 245 16.27 2.69 -9.18
C SER A 245 16.75 3.78 -10.12
N PHE A 246 16.14 4.96 -9.99
CA PHE A 246 16.59 6.18 -10.63
C PHE A 246 16.43 7.36 -9.65
N GLU A 247 17.28 8.36 -9.81
CA GLU A 247 17.16 9.62 -9.09
C GLU A 247 16.51 10.66 -9.97
N VAL A 248 15.70 11.54 -9.36
CA VAL A 248 15.03 12.64 -10.04
C VAL A 248 15.48 13.96 -9.42
N THR A 249 15.86 14.91 -10.27
CA THR A 249 16.22 16.27 -9.86
C THR A 249 15.24 17.26 -10.47
N ALA A 250 14.68 18.11 -9.61
CA ALA A 250 13.79 19.20 -10.03
C ALA A 250 14.59 20.34 -10.70
N PRO A 251 13.96 21.18 -11.52
CA PRO A 251 14.59 22.41 -12.02
C PRO A 251 14.83 23.40 -10.87
N ALA A 252 15.84 24.27 -11.00
CA ALA A 252 16.22 25.25 -9.98
C ALA A 252 15.09 26.19 -9.50
N HIS A 253 14.03 26.37 -10.30
CA HIS A 253 12.87 27.19 -9.99
C HIS A 253 11.57 26.36 -10.02
N VAL A 254 11.53 25.30 -9.21
CA VAL A 254 10.30 24.51 -9.03
C VAL A 254 9.25 25.31 -8.24
N THR A 255 8.01 25.27 -8.70
CA THR A 255 6.88 25.92 -8.01
C THR A 255 6.40 25.05 -6.85
N ALA A 256 6.05 25.66 -5.73
CA ALA A 256 5.41 24.97 -4.61
C ALA A 256 4.13 24.24 -5.06
N GLY A 257 3.85 23.09 -4.45
CA GLY A 257 2.65 22.30 -4.72
C GLY A 257 2.94 20.86 -5.14
N GLN A 258 1.96 20.23 -5.79
CA GLN A 258 2.03 18.84 -6.23
C GLN A 258 2.57 18.74 -7.66
N HIS A 259 3.56 17.88 -7.84
CA HIS A 259 4.09 17.41 -9.12
C HIS A 259 3.95 15.88 -9.18
N GLU A 260 4.00 15.31 -10.38
CA GLU A 260 3.86 13.86 -10.59
C GLU A 260 5.12 13.30 -11.25
N VAL A 261 5.69 12.25 -10.66
CA VAL A 261 6.74 11.44 -11.27
C VAL A 261 6.16 10.06 -11.54
N GLY A 262 6.22 9.60 -12.77
CA GLY A 262 5.79 8.27 -13.17
C GLY A 262 6.95 7.37 -13.57
N ALA A 263 6.65 6.09 -13.74
CA ALA A 263 7.53 5.12 -14.36
C ALA A 263 6.77 4.30 -15.39
N GLU A 264 7.38 4.04 -16.55
CA GLU A 264 6.83 3.15 -17.56
C GLU A 264 7.87 2.16 -18.03
N LEU A 265 7.45 0.92 -18.28
CA LEU A 265 8.25 -0.05 -19.03
C LEU A 265 7.79 -0.06 -20.48
N VAL A 266 8.71 0.22 -21.40
CA VAL A 266 8.48 0.07 -22.84
C VAL A 266 9.16 -1.22 -23.30
N ALA A 267 8.37 -2.22 -23.72
CA ALA A 267 8.87 -3.45 -24.29
C ALA A 267 9.44 -3.22 -25.70
N ASP A 268 10.28 -4.15 -26.18
CA ASP A 268 10.91 -4.05 -27.51
C ASP A 268 9.90 -4.06 -28.67
N ASP A 269 8.70 -4.62 -28.47
CA ASP A 269 7.59 -4.58 -29.42
C ASP A 269 6.80 -3.25 -29.40
N GLY A 270 7.18 -2.33 -28.50
CA GLY A 270 6.54 -1.02 -28.32
C GLY A 270 5.42 -0.99 -27.29
N THR A 271 5.03 -2.13 -26.70
CA THR A 271 3.99 -2.20 -25.67
C THR A 271 4.43 -1.45 -24.41
N ARG A 272 3.52 -0.67 -23.82
CA ARG A 272 3.78 0.10 -22.60
C ARG A 272 3.08 -0.49 -21.39
N TYR A 273 3.80 -0.58 -20.28
CA TYR A 273 3.29 -0.98 -18.98
C TYR A 273 3.52 0.15 -17.97
N ARG A 274 2.45 0.56 -17.29
CA ARG A 274 2.38 1.64 -16.32
C ARG A 274 1.60 1.25 -15.06
N LEU A 275 1.02 0.05 -15.00
CA LEU A 275 0.28 -0.42 -13.83
C LEU A 275 1.12 -1.34 -12.93
N GLY A 276 1.17 -1.01 -11.65
CA GLY A 276 1.64 -1.85 -10.56
C GLY A 276 0.47 -2.51 -9.84
N TYR A 277 0.77 -3.33 -8.83
CA TYR A 277 -0.25 -3.78 -7.89
C TYR A 277 0.32 -4.14 -6.53
N ASP A 278 -0.48 -3.86 -5.50
CA ASP A 278 -0.34 -4.45 -4.18
C ASP A 278 -1.12 -5.74 -4.07
N VAL A 279 -0.63 -6.66 -3.26
CA VAL A 279 -1.31 -7.94 -2.99
C VAL A 279 -1.95 -7.88 -1.61
N VAL A 280 -3.27 -7.91 -1.58
CA VAL A 280 -4.05 -8.10 -0.34
C VAL A 280 -4.22 -9.60 -0.13
N ASP A 281 -3.49 -10.15 0.84
CA ASP A 281 -3.46 -11.57 1.14
C ASP A 281 -3.54 -11.77 2.66
N TYR A 282 -4.69 -12.29 3.12
CA TYR A 282 -4.90 -12.67 4.52
C TYR A 282 -5.42 -14.10 4.59
N PRO A 283 -5.17 -14.83 5.70
CA PRO A 283 -5.59 -16.22 5.82
C PRO A 283 -7.09 -16.49 5.63
N HIS A 284 -7.94 -15.47 5.73
CA HIS A 284 -9.40 -15.57 5.66
C HIS A 284 -10.00 -15.06 4.34
N ILE A 285 -9.18 -14.61 3.38
CA ILE A 285 -9.63 -14.20 2.03
C ILE A 285 -8.71 -14.78 0.95
N ALA A 286 -9.19 -14.82 -0.30
CA ALA A 286 -8.31 -15.12 -1.43
C ALA A 286 -7.37 -13.93 -1.70
N PRO A 287 -6.14 -14.14 -2.22
CA PRO A 287 -5.27 -13.03 -2.57
C PRO A 287 -5.89 -12.16 -3.66
N HIS A 288 -5.93 -10.85 -3.48
CA HIS A 288 -6.43 -9.89 -4.47
C HIS A 288 -5.34 -8.88 -4.85
N HIS A 289 -5.37 -8.42 -6.12
CA HIS A 289 -4.46 -7.37 -6.58
C HIS A 289 -5.20 -6.04 -6.56
N LEU A 290 -4.61 -5.05 -5.91
CA LEU A 290 -5.03 -3.66 -5.98
C LEU A 290 -4.11 -2.95 -6.96
N TYR A 291 -4.61 -2.73 -8.18
CA TYR A 291 -3.83 -2.09 -9.22
C TYR A 291 -3.78 -0.58 -9.02
N ALA A 292 -2.62 -0.01 -9.27
CA ALA A 292 -2.41 1.42 -9.26
C ALA A 292 -1.40 1.82 -10.36
N PRO A 293 -1.53 3.00 -10.98
CA PRO A 293 -0.52 3.52 -11.87
C PRO A 293 0.80 3.71 -11.12
N ALA A 294 1.92 3.44 -11.80
CA ALA A 294 3.27 3.63 -11.31
C ALA A 294 3.59 5.13 -11.26
N ARG A 295 2.95 5.84 -10.34
CA ARG A 295 3.00 7.29 -10.16
C ARG A 295 3.28 7.61 -8.71
N ALA A 296 4.15 8.57 -8.51
CA ALA A 296 4.50 9.14 -7.24
C ALA A 296 4.13 10.62 -7.24
N ARG A 297 3.55 11.07 -6.13
CA ARG A 297 3.25 12.47 -5.87
C ARG A 297 4.48 13.13 -5.26
N VAL A 298 5.08 14.08 -5.95
CA VAL A 298 6.14 14.92 -5.39
C VAL A 298 5.53 16.20 -4.83
N ARG A 299 5.71 16.43 -3.53
CA ARG A 299 5.25 17.62 -2.80
C ARG A 299 6.41 18.60 -2.68
N ALA A 300 6.43 19.61 -3.53
CA ALA A 300 7.37 20.73 -3.40
C ALA A 300 6.87 21.68 -2.31
N LEU A 301 7.53 21.67 -1.15
CA LEU A 301 7.07 22.37 0.05
C LEU A 301 7.99 23.53 0.40
N ASP A 302 7.41 24.70 0.63
CA ASP A 302 8.09 25.79 1.33
C ASP A 302 8.17 25.43 2.81
N VAL A 303 9.26 24.78 3.19
CA VAL A 303 9.52 24.32 4.56
C VAL A 303 10.98 24.52 4.90
N GLU A 304 11.20 25.20 6.02
CA GLU A 304 12.49 25.37 6.66
C GLU A 304 12.55 24.50 7.92
N VAL A 305 13.75 24.08 8.28
CA VAL A 305 14.00 23.32 9.50
C VAL A 305 15.30 23.83 10.13
N ALA A 306 15.33 23.94 11.46
CA ALA A 306 16.56 24.27 12.15
C ALA A 306 17.59 23.11 12.05
N ASP A 307 18.87 23.43 12.20
CA ASP A 307 19.93 22.44 12.27
C ASP A 307 19.87 21.73 13.64
N VAL A 308 19.19 20.58 13.69
CA VAL A 308 18.98 19.78 14.89
C VAL A 308 19.22 18.30 14.61
N ARG A 309 19.71 17.57 15.61
CA ARG A 309 19.78 16.10 15.57
C ARG A 309 18.66 15.46 16.36
N VAL A 310 17.93 14.55 15.71
CA VAL A 310 16.74 13.91 16.28
C VAL A 310 17.00 12.45 16.70
N GLY A 311 16.65 12.12 17.92
CA GLY A 311 16.51 10.74 18.37
C GLY A 311 15.07 10.26 18.22
N TYR A 312 14.83 9.10 17.61
CA TYR A 312 13.48 8.56 17.47
C TYR A 312 13.30 7.24 18.23
N VAL A 313 12.29 7.15 19.09
CA VAL A 313 11.90 5.91 19.79
C VAL A 313 10.68 5.31 19.09
N PRO A 314 10.79 4.11 18.48
CA PRO A 314 9.71 3.53 17.69
C PRO A 314 8.43 3.26 18.48
N GLY A 315 7.29 3.55 17.84
CA GLY A 315 5.94 3.21 18.29
C GLY A 315 5.25 2.19 17.39
N VAL A 316 3.92 2.28 17.26
CA VAL A 316 3.10 1.42 16.39
C VAL A 316 2.81 2.12 15.09
N GLY A 317 3.73 1.99 14.12
CA GLY A 317 3.56 2.47 12.76
C GLY A 317 3.27 3.98 12.66
N ASP A 318 4.28 4.76 12.30
CA ASP A 318 4.09 6.14 11.87
C ASP A 318 5.03 6.47 10.70
N GLY A 319 4.81 7.63 10.07
CA GLY A 319 5.66 8.13 8.99
C GLY A 319 6.62 9.23 9.44
N VAL A 320 6.95 9.31 10.73
CA VAL A 320 7.83 10.37 11.25
C VAL A 320 9.28 10.18 10.78
N PRO A 321 9.89 8.99 10.89
CA PRO A 321 11.23 8.75 10.36
C PRO A 321 11.38 9.13 8.87
N GLU A 322 10.46 8.68 8.03
CA GLU A 322 10.44 8.96 6.59
C GLU A 322 10.26 10.45 6.32
N ALA A 323 9.47 11.16 7.14
CA ALA A 323 9.33 12.61 7.04
C ALA A 323 10.62 13.35 7.43
N LEU A 324 11.33 12.89 8.46
CA LEU A 324 12.63 13.44 8.85
C LEU A 324 13.67 13.26 7.74
N ASP A 325 13.73 12.06 7.13
CA ASP A 325 14.57 11.79 5.96
C ASP A 325 14.25 12.74 4.81
N GLN A 326 12.97 12.90 4.48
CA GLN A 326 12.53 13.77 3.39
C GLN A 326 12.80 15.26 3.67
N LEU A 327 12.74 15.69 4.93
CA LEU A 327 13.17 17.04 5.35
C LEU A 327 14.70 17.21 5.37
N GLY A 328 15.46 16.10 5.33
CA GLY A 328 16.92 16.13 5.38
C GLY A 328 17.48 16.33 6.79
N VAL A 329 16.68 16.02 7.81
CA VAL A 329 17.06 16.15 9.22
C VAL A 329 17.88 14.93 9.63
N PRO A 330 19.06 15.10 10.24
CA PRO A 330 19.83 13.96 10.74
C PRO A 330 19.11 13.33 11.94
N TRP A 331 18.76 12.05 11.82
CA TRP A 331 18.08 11.31 12.87
C TRP A 331 18.64 9.91 13.09
N GLU A 332 18.44 9.37 14.29
CA GLU A 332 18.82 8.00 14.64
C GLU A 332 17.70 7.33 15.45
N THR A 333 17.44 6.05 15.18
CA THR A 333 16.60 5.22 16.06
C THR A 333 17.31 4.94 17.38
N LEU A 334 16.66 5.22 18.51
CA LEU A 334 17.14 4.86 19.84
C LEU A 334 16.81 3.39 20.12
N THR A 335 17.84 2.59 20.36
CA THR A 335 17.70 1.18 20.73
C THR A 335 17.43 1.01 22.23
N ALA A 336 17.07 -0.20 22.65
CA ALA A 336 16.98 -0.56 24.07
C ALA A 336 18.27 -0.23 24.84
N ALA A 337 19.45 -0.44 24.25
CA ALA A 337 20.73 -0.13 24.87
C ALA A 337 20.94 1.38 25.02
N ASP A 338 20.52 2.17 24.01
CA ASP A 338 20.55 3.63 24.09
C ASP A 338 19.64 4.15 25.21
N LEU A 339 18.42 3.62 25.29
CA LEU A 339 17.43 3.94 26.32
C LEU A 339 17.88 3.51 27.71
N ALA A 340 18.63 2.42 27.86
CA ALA A 340 19.13 1.96 29.16
C ALA A 340 20.35 2.77 29.63
N SER A 341 21.32 3.03 28.75
CA SER A 341 22.64 3.56 29.14
C SER A 341 23.33 4.46 28.13
N GLY A 342 22.78 4.63 26.92
CA GLY A 342 23.38 5.43 25.87
C GLY A 342 23.43 6.93 26.18
N ARG A 343 24.30 7.63 25.46
CA ARG A 343 24.42 9.09 25.53
C ARG A 343 23.28 9.76 24.79
N LEU A 344 22.35 10.38 25.53
CA LEU A 344 21.20 11.12 24.98
C LEU A 344 21.55 12.57 24.64
N ASP A 345 22.61 13.13 25.23
CA ASP A 345 23.12 14.48 24.97
C ASP A 345 23.65 14.69 23.55
N ARG A 346 23.72 13.63 22.74
CA ARG A 346 24.03 13.70 21.30
C ARG A 346 22.84 14.16 20.45
N PHE A 347 21.65 14.23 21.02
CA PHE A 347 20.42 14.67 20.37
C PHE A 347 19.98 16.01 20.96
N ASP A 348 19.42 16.86 20.11
CA ASP A 348 18.74 18.10 20.51
C ASP A 348 17.28 17.82 20.84
N VAL A 349 16.68 16.89 20.08
CA VAL A 349 15.28 16.48 20.18
C VAL A 349 15.18 14.97 20.28
N ILE A 350 14.31 14.46 21.15
CA ILE A 350 13.90 13.05 21.14
C ILE A 350 12.39 13.00 20.88
N ILE A 351 11.97 12.17 19.92
CA ILE A 351 10.57 11.92 19.60
C ILE A 351 10.20 10.49 19.98
N THR A 352 9.11 10.31 20.73
CA THR A 352 8.51 8.98 20.90
C THR A 352 7.39 8.79 19.88
N GLY A 353 7.43 7.68 19.14
CA GLY A 353 6.45 7.29 18.16
C GLY A 353 5.03 7.14 18.72
N THR A 354 4.04 7.06 17.84
CA THR A 354 2.65 6.84 18.24
C THR A 354 2.53 5.58 19.09
N ARG A 355 1.88 5.68 20.25
CA ARG A 355 1.65 4.54 21.15
C ARG A 355 2.93 3.84 21.64
N ALA A 356 4.09 4.50 21.58
CA ALA A 356 5.36 3.90 21.96
C ALA A 356 5.35 3.32 23.39
N TYR A 357 4.71 3.99 24.34
CA TYR A 357 4.63 3.50 25.73
C TYR A 357 3.67 2.31 25.90
N GLU A 358 2.84 1.99 24.91
CA GLU A 358 2.03 0.78 24.92
C GLU A 358 2.81 -0.46 24.50
N VAL A 359 3.77 -0.31 23.58
CA VAL A 359 4.43 -1.44 22.91
C VAL A 359 5.92 -1.59 23.20
N ASN A 360 6.54 -0.58 23.80
CA ASN A 360 7.98 -0.54 24.06
C ASN A 360 8.24 -0.60 25.58
N ASP A 361 8.55 -1.80 26.08
CA ASP A 361 8.82 -2.02 27.50
C ASP A 361 10.15 -1.39 27.95
N ASP A 362 11.14 -1.30 27.07
CA ASP A 362 12.43 -0.66 27.37
C ASP A 362 12.27 0.86 27.55
N LEU A 363 11.45 1.50 26.71
CA LEU A 363 11.08 2.91 26.87
C LEU A 363 10.42 3.15 28.22
N VAL A 364 9.47 2.30 28.61
CA VAL A 364 8.77 2.42 29.90
C VAL A 364 9.74 2.22 31.06
N ALA A 365 10.60 1.19 31.00
CA ALA A 365 11.58 0.88 32.03
C ALA A 365 12.61 2.00 32.23
N HIS A 366 12.89 2.78 31.18
CA HIS A 366 13.91 3.82 31.18
C HIS A 366 13.39 5.24 30.96
N ASN A 367 12.08 5.47 31.04
CA ASN A 367 11.46 6.78 30.75
C ASN A 367 12.07 7.92 31.58
N GLN A 368 12.41 7.63 32.83
CA GLN A 368 13.03 8.62 33.72
C GLN A 368 14.30 9.24 33.10
N ARG A 369 15.08 8.50 32.31
CA ARG A 369 16.28 9.03 31.63
C ARG A 369 15.93 10.08 30.58
N LEU A 370 14.84 9.91 29.84
CA LEU A 370 14.34 10.91 28.89
C LEU A 370 13.85 12.15 29.63
N LEU A 371 13.14 11.97 30.74
CA LEU A 371 12.68 13.10 31.57
C LEU A 371 13.87 13.87 32.17
N ASP A 372 14.89 13.18 32.68
CA ASP A 372 16.10 13.81 33.24
C ASP A 372 16.93 14.52 32.16
N TRP A 373 17.07 13.93 30.97
CA TRP A 373 17.69 14.58 29.82
C TRP A 373 16.92 15.84 29.40
N THR A 374 15.59 15.79 29.40
CA THR A 374 14.74 16.96 29.12
C THR A 374 14.96 18.04 30.19
N ARG A 375 15.00 17.68 31.47
CA ARG A 375 15.33 18.62 32.57
C ARG A 375 16.68 19.31 32.40
N ALA A 376 17.64 18.63 31.77
CA ALA A 376 18.97 19.16 31.46
C ALA A 376 19.03 19.98 30.16
N GLY A 377 17.90 20.27 29.52
CA GLY A 377 17.82 21.14 28.34
C GLY A 377 17.54 20.43 27.02
N GLY A 378 17.19 19.14 27.03
CA GLY A 378 16.69 18.45 25.83
C GLY A 378 15.24 18.82 25.49
N THR A 379 14.82 18.62 24.24
CA THR A 379 13.42 18.76 23.83
C THR A 379 12.80 17.38 23.58
N LEU A 380 11.80 17.00 24.39
CA LEU A 380 11.11 15.71 24.28
C LEU A 380 9.73 15.91 23.64
N ILE A 381 9.51 15.29 22.48
CA ILE A 381 8.22 15.27 21.78
C ILE A 381 7.59 13.90 21.96
N VAL A 382 6.41 13.89 22.57
CA VAL A 382 5.68 12.67 22.88
C VAL A 382 4.39 12.62 22.06
N GLN A 383 4.34 11.71 21.08
CA GLN A 383 3.11 11.47 20.32
C GLN A 383 2.06 10.73 21.18
N TYR A 384 0.79 10.76 20.77
CA TYR A 384 -0.29 10.20 21.57
C TYR A 384 -0.08 8.74 21.95
N ASN A 385 -0.67 8.39 23.09
CA ASN A 385 -0.81 7.02 23.57
C ASN A 385 -2.27 6.78 23.96
N LYS A 386 -2.69 5.53 23.99
CA LYS A 386 -4.02 5.11 24.42
C LYS A 386 -4.04 4.85 25.93
N TYR A 387 -5.20 4.39 26.42
CA TYR A 387 -5.44 4.10 27.83
C TYR A 387 -4.37 3.25 28.55
N PRO A 388 -3.75 2.20 27.95
CA PRO A 388 -2.77 1.39 28.67
C PRO A 388 -1.54 2.17 29.15
N ALA A 389 -1.15 3.25 28.47
CA ALA A 389 0.01 4.06 28.83
C ALA A 389 -0.20 4.88 30.12
N LEU A 390 -1.46 5.21 30.47
CA LEU A 390 -1.78 5.98 31.68
C LEU A 390 -1.34 5.27 32.99
N GLY A 391 -1.13 3.95 32.93
CA GLY A 391 -0.64 3.16 34.06
C GLY A 391 0.87 2.91 34.08
N ARG A 392 1.67 3.57 33.22
CA ARG A 392 3.07 3.20 32.93
C ARG A 392 4.11 4.31 33.15
N ASP A 393 3.94 5.20 34.13
CA ASP A 393 4.85 6.33 34.40
C ASP A 393 5.27 7.08 33.12
N TYR A 394 4.28 7.27 32.24
CA TYR A 394 4.41 7.81 30.88
C TYR A 394 4.78 9.31 30.87
N THR A 395 4.30 10.06 31.84
CA THR A 395 4.42 11.52 31.93
C THR A 395 5.03 11.95 33.26
N PRO A 396 5.70 13.12 33.32
CA PRO A 396 6.21 13.68 34.58
C PRO A 396 5.12 14.26 35.48
N TRP A 397 3.87 14.33 35.00
CA TRP A 397 2.71 14.86 35.69
C TRP A 397 1.51 13.91 35.58
N PRO A 398 0.57 13.93 36.53
CA PRO A 398 -0.72 13.27 36.36
C PRO A 398 -1.45 13.80 35.11
N VAL A 399 -1.93 12.88 34.28
CA VAL A 399 -2.73 13.19 33.08
C VAL A 399 -3.90 12.23 32.98
N THR A 400 -5.01 12.67 32.37
CA THR A 400 -6.16 11.81 32.08
C THR A 400 -6.52 11.83 30.60
N ILE A 401 -7.11 10.73 30.15
CA ILE A 401 -7.81 10.65 28.86
C ILE A 401 -9.25 10.26 29.21
N ALA A 402 -10.22 11.05 28.72
CA ALA A 402 -11.64 10.80 28.93
C ALA A 402 -12.07 9.41 28.44
N ARG A 403 -13.21 8.91 28.93
CA ARG A 403 -13.86 7.69 28.41
C ARG A 403 -15.32 7.99 28.05
N PRO A 404 -15.70 8.04 26.76
CA PRO A 404 -14.84 7.87 25.57
C PRO A 404 -13.76 8.96 25.45
N HIS A 405 -12.65 8.65 24.80
CA HIS A 405 -11.54 9.59 24.62
C HIS A 405 -11.91 10.71 23.67
N GLY A 406 -11.34 11.89 23.90
CA GLY A 406 -11.43 13.01 22.96
C GLY A 406 -10.75 12.67 21.64
N ARG A 407 -11.43 12.97 20.53
CA ARG A 407 -10.94 12.82 19.16
C ARG A 407 -11.66 13.84 18.27
N VAL A 408 -11.07 14.15 17.13
CA VAL A 408 -11.69 14.97 16.09
C VAL A 408 -11.53 14.23 14.77
N THR A 409 -12.63 13.66 14.30
CA THR A 409 -12.69 12.76 13.14
C THR A 409 -12.97 13.46 11.84
N ASP A 410 -13.54 14.65 11.88
CA ASP A 410 -13.70 15.46 10.69
C ASP A 410 -12.34 16.07 10.32
N GLU A 411 -11.75 15.59 9.23
CA GLU A 411 -10.49 16.08 8.67
C GLU A 411 -10.56 17.56 8.26
N THR A 412 -11.76 18.11 8.05
CA THR A 412 -12.01 19.52 7.73
C THR A 412 -12.33 20.37 8.95
N ALA A 413 -12.41 19.78 10.15
CA ALA A 413 -12.72 20.50 11.38
C ALA A 413 -11.83 21.75 11.54
N PRO A 414 -12.39 22.92 11.84
CA PRO A 414 -11.62 24.15 12.02
C PRO A 414 -10.64 24.02 13.18
N VAL A 415 -9.40 24.44 12.94
CA VAL A 415 -8.35 24.49 13.97
C VAL A 415 -8.17 25.93 14.43
N ARG A 416 -8.39 26.16 15.72
CA ARG A 416 -8.17 27.47 16.36
C ARG A 416 -6.84 27.46 17.10
N VAL A 417 -5.91 28.31 16.66
CA VAL A 417 -4.65 28.56 17.36
C VAL A 417 -4.93 29.41 18.60
N LEU A 418 -4.49 28.92 19.76
CA LEU A 418 -4.73 29.56 21.05
C LEU A 418 -3.63 30.57 21.41
N GLU A 419 -2.39 30.25 21.05
CA GLU A 419 -1.20 31.06 21.33
C GLU A 419 -0.48 31.38 20.00
N PRO A 420 -0.98 32.34 19.21
CA PRO A 420 -0.49 32.58 17.85
C PRO A 420 0.97 33.04 17.78
N ASP A 421 1.48 33.67 18.83
CA ASP A 421 2.88 34.13 18.90
C ASP A 421 3.84 33.02 19.38
N HIS A 422 3.33 31.83 19.73
CA HIS A 422 4.15 30.73 20.20
C HIS A 422 5.12 30.25 19.08
N PRO A 423 6.41 29.95 19.39
CA PRO A 423 7.39 29.55 18.38
C PRO A 423 6.96 28.42 17.45
N VAL A 424 6.14 27.48 17.95
CA VAL A 424 5.55 26.39 17.16
C VAL A 424 4.76 26.87 15.93
N PHE A 425 4.22 28.09 15.94
CA PHE A 425 3.47 28.66 14.82
C PHE A 425 4.24 29.75 14.07
N THR A 426 5.42 30.14 14.53
CA THR A 426 6.13 31.30 13.98
C THR A 426 7.54 30.99 13.49
N THR A 427 8.20 29.92 13.97
CA THR A 427 9.61 29.64 13.67
C THR A 427 9.91 28.14 13.50
N PRO A 428 10.70 27.77 12.47
CA PRO A 428 11.18 28.60 11.37
C PRO A 428 10.08 28.95 10.36
N ASN A 429 8.97 28.20 10.35
CA ASN A 429 7.86 28.43 9.44
C ASN A 429 6.74 29.23 10.12
N ALA A 430 6.27 30.31 9.51
CA ALA A 430 5.03 30.97 9.94
C ALA A 430 3.81 30.16 9.50
N LEU A 431 3.08 29.56 10.44
CA LEU A 431 1.91 28.73 10.18
C LEU A 431 0.65 29.61 10.13
N GLY A 432 -0.20 29.36 9.13
CA GLY A 432 -1.46 30.06 8.93
C GLY A 432 -2.64 29.10 8.69
N PRO A 433 -3.81 29.62 8.32
CA PRO A 433 -5.00 28.81 8.06
C PRO A 433 -4.77 27.68 7.02
N ALA A 434 -3.97 27.95 5.99
CA ALA A 434 -3.68 26.99 4.92
C ALA A 434 -2.91 25.74 5.41
N ASP A 435 -2.17 25.83 6.51
CA ASP A 435 -1.46 24.67 7.09
C ASP A 435 -2.42 23.63 7.70
N TRP A 436 -3.69 23.99 7.87
CA TRP A 436 -4.75 23.09 8.32
C TRP A 436 -5.61 22.55 7.17
N GLU A 437 -5.28 22.86 5.91
CA GLU A 437 -5.99 22.33 4.73
C GLU A 437 -5.38 21.01 4.25
N GLY A 438 -6.19 20.18 3.57
CA GLY A 438 -5.72 18.93 2.96
C GLY A 438 -5.31 17.82 3.94
N TRP A 439 -5.67 17.95 5.22
CA TRP A 439 -5.53 16.85 6.18
C TRP A 439 -6.46 15.70 5.79
N VAL A 440 -6.01 14.47 6.01
CA VAL A 440 -6.72 13.25 5.67
C VAL A 440 -7.22 12.53 6.91
N GLN A 441 -8.40 11.95 6.79
CA GLN A 441 -9.09 11.08 7.71
C GLN A 441 -9.51 11.66 9.07
N GLU A 442 -8.63 12.36 9.80
CA GLU A 442 -8.93 12.93 11.13
C GLU A 442 -7.86 13.94 11.57
N ARG A 443 -8.21 14.87 12.47
CA ARG A 443 -7.26 15.83 13.06
C ARG A 443 -6.40 15.21 14.16
N GLY A 444 -6.99 14.33 14.97
CA GLY A 444 -6.27 13.70 16.05
C GLY A 444 -7.14 12.88 16.99
N LEU A 445 -6.47 12.14 17.87
CA LEU A 445 -7.07 11.10 18.69
C LEU A 445 -6.46 11.06 20.09
N TYR A 446 -7.24 10.61 21.08
CA TYR A 446 -6.78 10.40 22.45
C TYR A 446 -6.24 11.67 23.10
N PHE A 447 -6.94 12.79 22.91
CA PHE A 447 -6.57 14.06 23.51
C PHE A 447 -6.55 13.92 25.02
N TRP A 448 -5.61 14.60 25.68
CA TRP A 448 -5.64 14.70 27.13
C TRP A 448 -6.85 15.53 27.56
N GLU A 449 -7.57 15.04 28.57
CA GLU A 449 -8.71 15.73 29.16
C GLU A 449 -8.23 16.66 30.28
N THR A 450 -7.35 16.15 31.15
CA THR A 450 -6.71 16.94 32.21
C THR A 450 -5.22 16.62 32.29
N TRP A 451 -4.43 17.60 32.72
CA TRP A 451 -3.00 17.48 33.00
C TRP A 451 -2.63 18.43 34.13
N ASP A 452 -1.86 17.96 35.10
CA ASP A 452 -1.39 18.76 36.24
C ASP A 452 0.08 19.16 36.06
N GLY A 453 0.38 19.77 34.92
CA GLY A 453 1.71 20.20 34.52
C GLY A 453 1.71 21.63 33.93
N PRO A 454 2.86 22.30 33.87
CA PRO A 454 3.01 23.64 33.30
C PRO A 454 2.99 23.62 31.76
N LEU A 455 1.99 22.95 31.18
CA LEU A 455 1.81 22.79 29.74
C LEU A 455 0.71 23.72 29.24
N THR A 456 1.05 24.47 28.20
CA THR A 456 0.15 25.40 27.53
C THR A 456 -0.54 24.69 26.36
N PRO A 457 -1.88 24.63 26.31
CA PRO A 457 -2.61 24.16 25.15
C PRO A 457 -2.47 25.16 24.00
N LEU A 458 -2.04 24.67 22.85
CA LEU A 458 -1.75 25.52 21.69
C LEU A 458 -2.87 25.54 20.65
N LEU A 459 -3.75 24.53 20.66
CA LEU A 459 -4.80 24.35 19.66
C LEU A 459 -6.14 24.06 20.34
N ALA A 460 -7.23 24.51 19.72
CA ALA A 460 -8.59 24.07 20.02
C ALA A 460 -9.29 23.62 18.73
N MET A 461 -9.94 22.45 18.76
CA MET A 461 -10.63 21.86 17.60
C MET A 461 -11.71 20.89 18.08
N GLY A 462 -12.78 20.72 17.30
CA GLY A 462 -13.88 19.81 17.61
C GLY A 462 -14.63 19.39 16.35
N ASP A 463 -15.26 18.22 16.38
CA ASP A 463 -16.14 17.79 15.30
C ASP A 463 -17.39 18.70 15.23
N PRO A 464 -18.08 18.81 14.07
CA PRO A 464 -19.22 19.70 13.92
C PRO A 464 -20.31 19.47 14.99
N GLY A 465 -20.58 20.51 15.78
CA GLY A 465 -21.58 20.46 16.85
C GLY A 465 -21.06 19.96 18.20
N GLU A 466 -19.77 19.64 18.32
CA GLU A 466 -19.11 19.29 19.57
C GLU A 466 -18.35 20.48 20.17
N GLU A 467 -18.12 20.44 21.49
CA GLU A 467 -17.28 21.43 22.16
C GLU A 467 -15.81 21.27 21.76
N PRO A 468 -15.10 22.35 21.38
CA PRO A 468 -13.70 22.27 21.00
C PRO A 468 -12.82 21.75 22.15
N LEU A 469 -12.03 20.73 21.84
CA LEU A 469 -11.07 20.11 22.75
C LEU A 469 -9.69 20.79 22.59
N THR A 470 -8.93 20.89 23.69
CA THR A 470 -7.65 21.60 23.74
C THR A 470 -6.43 20.72 24.02
N GLY A 471 -6.64 19.44 24.35
CA GLY A 471 -5.58 18.51 24.72
C GLY A 471 -4.87 17.84 23.54
N SER A 472 -4.84 18.48 22.36
CA SER A 472 -4.23 17.91 21.14
C SER A 472 -2.77 18.30 20.94
N LEU A 473 -2.36 19.48 21.40
CA LEU A 473 -0.99 19.95 21.33
C LEU A 473 -0.69 20.80 22.57
N LEU A 474 0.21 20.27 23.41
CA LEU A 474 0.54 20.83 24.71
C LEU A 474 2.05 21.03 24.79
N VAL A 475 2.50 22.24 25.11
CA VAL A 475 3.93 22.57 25.18
C VAL A 475 4.24 23.30 26.48
N GLY A 476 5.34 22.93 27.13
CA GLY A 476 5.79 23.62 28.33
C GLY A 476 7.19 23.24 28.76
N ALA A 477 7.70 23.97 29.74
CA ALA A 477 9.04 23.74 30.27
C ALA A 477 9.09 22.50 31.17
N LEU A 478 10.16 21.73 31.04
CA LEU A 478 10.56 20.71 32.00
C LEU A 478 12.03 20.95 32.36
N GLY A 479 12.27 21.56 33.52
CA GLY A 479 13.61 22.03 33.89
C GLY A 479 14.11 23.10 32.91
N GLN A 480 15.28 22.87 32.31
CA GLN A 480 15.87 23.74 31.30
C GLN A 480 15.42 23.42 29.86
N GLY A 481 14.70 22.32 29.65
CA GLY A 481 14.26 21.87 28.34
C GLY A 481 12.76 22.01 28.14
N THR A 482 12.28 21.39 27.06
CA THR A 482 10.90 21.51 26.61
C THR A 482 10.25 20.13 26.52
N TYR A 483 9.05 20.02 27.06
CA TYR A 483 8.19 18.85 26.90
C TYR A 483 7.04 19.21 25.97
N VAL A 484 6.87 18.43 24.92
CA VAL A 484 5.78 18.55 23.94
C VAL A 484 4.96 17.27 23.99
N TYR A 485 3.65 17.40 24.14
CA TYR A 485 2.71 16.32 23.87
C TYR A 485 1.88 16.66 22.62
N SER A 486 1.82 15.72 21.68
CA SER A 486 1.05 15.87 20.44
C SER A 486 0.13 14.66 20.22
N ALA A 487 -1.16 14.93 20.17
CA ALA A 487 -2.21 13.99 19.79
C ALA A 487 -2.81 14.25 18.40
N LEU A 488 -2.14 15.09 17.62
CA LEU A 488 -2.43 15.28 16.21
C LEU A 488 -2.12 14.00 15.43
N ALA A 489 -2.91 13.72 14.40
CA ALA A 489 -2.77 12.53 13.56
C ALA A 489 -1.61 12.62 12.56
N LEU A 490 -0.43 13.13 12.96
CA LEU A 490 0.74 13.30 12.09
C LEU A 490 1.15 12.00 11.38
N PHE A 491 0.98 10.86 12.04
CA PHE A 491 1.21 9.53 11.47
C PHE A 491 0.38 9.22 10.21
N ARG A 492 -0.72 9.93 9.97
CA ARG A 492 -1.51 9.86 8.72
C ARG A 492 -1.16 10.97 7.75
N GLN A 493 -0.89 12.16 8.28
CA GLN A 493 -0.66 13.35 7.45
C GLN A 493 0.72 13.35 6.78
N LEU A 494 1.74 12.84 7.46
CA LEU A 494 3.11 12.80 6.95
C LEU A 494 3.27 11.82 5.77
N PRO A 495 2.71 10.58 5.81
CA PRO A 495 2.70 9.69 4.64
C PRO A 495 1.97 10.27 3.42
N GLU A 496 0.92 11.06 3.63
CA GLU A 496 0.19 11.73 2.53
C GLU A 496 0.85 13.01 2.02
N GLY A 497 1.96 13.43 2.63
CA GLY A 497 2.70 14.61 2.19
C GLY A 497 1.94 15.92 2.44
N VAL A 498 1.12 15.99 3.50
CA VAL A 498 0.31 17.18 3.84
C VAL A 498 1.24 18.35 4.22
N PRO A 499 1.23 19.47 3.47
CA PRO A 499 2.20 20.56 3.64
C PRO A 499 2.30 21.09 5.07
N GLY A 500 1.15 21.39 5.68
CA GLY A 500 1.11 21.97 7.03
C GLY A 500 1.54 20.99 8.13
N ALA A 501 1.40 19.68 7.91
CA ALA A 501 1.91 18.69 8.85
C ALA A 501 3.45 18.64 8.85
N TYR A 502 4.08 18.80 7.67
CA TYR A 502 5.54 18.91 7.55
C TYR A 502 6.06 20.21 8.18
N ARG A 503 5.42 21.35 7.89
CA ARG A 503 5.80 22.65 8.49
C ARG A 503 5.62 22.64 10.02
N LEU A 504 4.54 22.03 10.52
CA LEU A 504 4.34 21.85 11.96
C LEU A 504 5.41 20.94 12.58
N LEU A 505 5.69 19.78 11.98
CA LEU A 505 6.77 18.89 12.45
C LEU A 505 8.11 19.64 12.49
N ALA A 506 8.45 20.37 11.44
CA ALA A 506 9.67 21.14 11.35
C ALA A 506 9.78 22.21 12.45
N ASN A 507 8.69 22.92 12.76
CA ASN A 507 8.65 23.86 13.88
C ASN A 507 8.79 23.16 15.25
N LEU A 508 8.12 22.02 15.44
CA LEU A 508 8.19 21.27 16.70
C LEU A 508 9.60 20.77 17.00
N ILE A 509 10.29 20.20 16.01
CA ILE A 509 11.69 19.77 16.19
C ILE A 509 12.65 20.97 16.29
N SER A 510 12.32 22.11 15.67
CA SER A 510 13.13 23.32 15.80
C SER A 510 13.08 23.96 17.18
N LEU A 511 12.16 23.55 18.07
CA LEU A 511 12.20 23.92 19.50
C LEU A 511 13.46 23.39 20.21
N GLY A 512 14.12 22.37 19.66
CA GLY A 512 15.40 21.85 20.17
C GLY A 512 16.63 22.65 19.72
N ALA A 513 16.49 23.57 18.77
CA ALA A 513 17.61 24.36 18.27
C ALA A 513 18.15 25.28 19.39
N LYS A 514 19.47 25.29 19.57
CA LYS A 514 20.18 26.03 20.62
C LYS A 514 21.15 27.06 20.05
#